data_AF-Q22SQ9-F1
#
_entry.id   AF-Q22SQ9-F1
#
_cell.length_a   1.000
_cell.length_b   1.000
_cell.length_c   1.000
_cell.angle_alpha   90.00
_cell.angle_beta   90.00
_cell.angle_gamma   90.00
#
_symmetry.space_group_name_H-M   'P 1'
#
loop_
_entity.id
_entity.type
_entity.pdbx_description
1 polymer ?
#
loop_
_entity_poly.entity_id
_entity_poly.type
_entity_poly.pdbx_seq_one_letter_code
_entity_poly.pdbx_strand_id
1 'polypeptide(L)'
;MQSSNIINGSSINFGGCLNFINTFSANQNQDIKIYHTTFKQCRSNYLGGAISGISHIGLGNNFIECSSQIGGAIYAIQELKSDLDQNSFEQNKAYLAANIVNKYPLKLKILEILEINQMNSNDKNLFTQTNQYLYPGLTYIIRLSIEVDGEQYNEYTNNNNFGNLYNFLVSPSQNFISQTPNQLYSINFPFILWSAKDISFSDKQVIELEAIQIYLAQLYTLKENQYKIYNGCKEQGMEKVYLDKYSSTQFVCQYCEQMKVSYYGVCQQCQVEYFQQCYGNYSKLKSSYWRSMYSVESKDIYYCSNNPSSCQGGSGIGNELCYEGHVGAQCLNCDLYGAYWNERFSNVGFFQCVKFLVLILQSLKLLLPLFKLLNFSVQT
;
A
#
# COMPACT_ATOMS: atom_id res chain seq x y z
N MET A 1 38.38 -21.10 -13.03
CA MET A 1 37.95 -21.26 -14.45
C MET A 1 38.78 -20.32 -15.31
N GLN A 2 39.20 -20.73 -16.50
CA GLN A 2 40.09 -19.91 -17.33
C GLN A 2 39.76 -20.10 -18.81
N SER A 3 39.89 -19.02 -19.60
CA SER A 3 39.82 -19.03 -21.07
C SER A 3 38.55 -19.70 -21.61
N SER A 4 37.42 -19.46 -20.96
CA SER A 4 36.13 -20.08 -21.31
C SER A 4 35.19 -19.07 -21.97
N ASN A 5 34.19 -19.56 -22.72
CA ASN A 5 33.13 -18.74 -23.29
C ASN A 5 31.78 -19.31 -22.88
N ILE A 6 31.05 -18.59 -22.03
CA ILE A 6 29.75 -18.99 -21.50
C ILE A 6 28.70 -18.05 -22.06
N ILE A 7 27.76 -18.60 -22.83
CA ILE A 7 26.75 -17.85 -23.57
C ILE A 7 25.35 -18.31 -23.21
N ASN A 8 24.38 -17.39 -23.18
CA ASN A 8 22.95 -17.68 -23.01
C ASN A 8 22.58 -18.43 -21.72
N GLY A 9 23.37 -18.30 -20.65
CA GLY A 9 23.00 -18.86 -19.35
C GLY A 9 21.77 -18.15 -18.78
N SER A 10 20.86 -18.92 -18.17
CA SER A 10 19.72 -18.35 -17.46
C SER A 10 19.46 -19.06 -16.13
N SER A 11 19.01 -18.28 -15.13
CA SER A 11 18.68 -18.76 -13.79
C SER A 11 17.42 -18.07 -13.28
N ILE A 12 16.58 -18.81 -12.55
CA ILE A 12 15.34 -18.29 -11.96
C ILE A 12 15.63 -17.30 -10.83
N ASN A 13 16.78 -17.40 -10.15
CA ASN A 13 17.03 -16.58 -8.96
C ASN A 13 18.32 -15.76 -9.10
N PHE A 14 19.46 -16.44 -9.09
CA PHE A 14 20.77 -15.81 -8.98
C PHE A 14 21.74 -16.39 -9.99
N GLY A 15 22.63 -15.54 -10.52
CA GLY A 15 23.74 -15.96 -11.37
C GLY A 15 23.28 -16.72 -12.61
N GLY A 16 23.01 -16.01 -13.71
CA GLY A 16 22.51 -16.65 -14.94
C GLY A 16 23.46 -17.68 -15.53
N CYS A 17 24.77 -17.47 -15.36
CA CYS A 17 25.79 -18.37 -15.84
C CYS A 17 26.48 -19.13 -14.70
N LEU A 18 26.82 -18.45 -13.60
CA LEU A 18 27.45 -19.05 -12.43
C LEU A 18 26.82 -18.53 -11.15
N ASN A 19 26.45 -19.44 -10.25
CA ASN A 19 25.90 -19.10 -8.95
C ASN A 19 26.73 -19.74 -7.85
N PHE A 20 27.31 -18.90 -7.00
CA PHE A 20 28.15 -19.27 -5.86
C PHE A 20 27.51 -18.90 -4.52
N ILE A 21 26.25 -18.44 -4.53
CA ILE A 21 25.49 -18.26 -3.31
C ILE A 21 25.28 -19.64 -2.68
N ASN A 22 26.07 -19.95 -1.66
CA ASN A 22 25.94 -21.19 -0.92
C ASN A 22 24.97 -20.99 0.25
N THR A 23 23.82 -21.67 0.19
CA THR A 23 22.69 -21.55 1.14
C THR A 23 23.03 -21.83 2.60
N PHE A 24 24.22 -22.38 2.89
CA PHE A 24 24.56 -22.88 4.23
C PHE A 24 25.90 -22.38 4.81
N SER A 25 26.64 -21.50 4.14
CA SER A 25 27.91 -20.97 4.69
C SER A 25 28.19 -19.52 4.31
N ALA A 26 27.60 -18.58 5.06
CA ALA A 26 27.79 -17.13 4.88
C ALA A 26 29.23 -16.62 5.08
N ASN A 27 30.14 -17.47 5.56
CA ASN A 27 31.51 -17.08 5.96
C ASN A 27 32.62 -17.74 5.14
N GLN A 28 32.32 -18.45 4.06
CA GLN A 28 33.39 -18.91 3.17
C GLN A 28 33.71 -17.80 2.17
N ASN A 29 34.86 -17.14 2.38
CA ASN A 29 35.56 -16.40 1.34
C ASN A 29 35.89 -17.38 0.20
N GLN A 30 34.94 -17.60 -0.69
CA GLN A 30 35.19 -18.38 -1.89
C GLN A 30 35.96 -17.47 -2.86
N ASP A 31 37.29 -17.57 -2.79
CA ASP A 31 38.21 -16.98 -3.77
C ASP A 31 38.09 -17.76 -5.08
N ILE A 32 37.04 -17.42 -5.83
CA ILE A 32 36.75 -18.03 -7.11
C ILE A 32 37.57 -17.31 -8.18
N LYS A 33 38.65 -17.97 -8.58
CA LYS A 33 39.57 -17.48 -9.61
C LYS A 33 39.00 -17.74 -11.01
N ILE A 34 38.42 -16.70 -11.62
CA ILE A 34 37.94 -16.68 -13.01
C ILE A 34 38.79 -15.70 -13.81
N TYR A 35 39.43 -16.18 -14.87
CA TYR A 35 40.32 -15.38 -15.72
C TYR A 35 39.98 -15.55 -17.20
N HIS A 36 40.18 -14.50 -17.99
CA HIS A 36 40.08 -14.57 -19.46
C HIS A 36 38.79 -15.22 -19.98
N THR A 37 37.69 -15.08 -19.25
CA THR A 37 36.42 -15.73 -19.58
C THR A 37 35.45 -14.71 -20.14
N THR A 38 34.76 -15.06 -21.23
CA THR A 38 33.64 -14.29 -21.75
C THR A 38 32.32 -14.84 -21.23
N PHE A 39 31.50 -13.97 -20.65
CA PHE A 39 30.11 -14.19 -20.27
C PHE A 39 29.24 -13.33 -21.20
N LYS A 40 28.40 -13.97 -22.01
CA LYS A 40 27.54 -13.26 -22.96
C LYS A 40 26.08 -13.63 -22.77
N GLN A 41 25.20 -12.64 -22.70
CA GLN A 41 23.75 -12.82 -22.65
C GLN A 41 23.27 -13.68 -21.46
N CYS A 42 24.04 -13.69 -20.36
CA CYS A 42 23.66 -14.35 -19.11
C CYS A 42 22.57 -13.56 -18.39
N ARG A 43 21.53 -14.25 -17.89
CA ARG A 43 20.39 -13.59 -17.22
C ARG A 43 19.98 -14.27 -15.92
N SER A 44 19.75 -13.51 -14.87
CA SER A 44 19.08 -13.99 -13.66
C SER A 44 17.94 -13.06 -13.26
N ASN A 45 16.96 -13.56 -12.50
CA ASN A 45 15.83 -12.71 -12.12
C ASN A 45 16.18 -11.70 -11.03
N TYR A 46 17.10 -11.97 -10.11
CA TYR A 46 17.34 -11.06 -8.98
C TYR A 46 18.78 -10.56 -8.91
N LEU A 47 19.74 -11.44 -8.67
CA LEU A 47 21.09 -11.02 -8.25
C LEU A 47 22.15 -11.61 -9.17
N GLY A 48 22.90 -10.74 -9.84
CA GLY A 48 24.03 -11.12 -10.69
C GLY A 48 23.59 -11.73 -12.01
N GLY A 49 23.62 -10.95 -13.10
CA GLY A 49 23.17 -11.46 -14.39
C GLY A 49 24.02 -12.61 -14.92
N ALA A 50 25.35 -12.47 -14.87
CA ALA A 50 26.29 -13.55 -15.16
C ALA A 50 26.66 -14.35 -13.92
N ILE A 51 27.18 -13.67 -12.91
CA ILE A 51 27.78 -14.31 -11.73
C ILE A 51 27.14 -13.76 -10.46
N SER A 52 26.85 -14.63 -9.50
CA SER A 52 26.36 -14.23 -8.18
C SER A 52 27.12 -14.94 -7.07
N GLY A 53 27.34 -14.26 -5.96
CA GLY A 53 27.94 -14.86 -4.76
C GLY A 53 29.46 -14.84 -4.68
N ILE A 54 30.13 -13.97 -5.45
CA ILE A 54 31.60 -13.88 -5.41
C ILE A 54 32.09 -12.77 -4.48
N SER A 55 33.32 -12.97 -4.00
CA SER A 55 34.08 -11.99 -3.19
C SER A 55 35.30 -11.44 -3.93
N HIS A 56 35.75 -12.15 -4.96
CA HIS A 56 36.88 -11.81 -5.79
C HIS A 56 36.60 -12.28 -7.23
N ILE A 57 37.05 -11.49 -8.21
CA ILE A 57 37.10 -11.88 -9.62
C ILE A 57 38.50 -11.65 -10.15
N GLY A 58 38.97 -12.57 -10.99
CA GLY A 58 40.25 -12.42 -11.67
C GLY A 58 40.18 -11.40 -12.81
N LEU A 59 41.23 -11.42 -13.64
CA LEU A 59 41.51 -10.40 -14.66
C LEU A 59 41.14 -10.90 -16.07
N GLY A 60 40.89 -9.95 -16.98
CA GLY A 60 40.69 -10.22 -18.40
C GLY A 60 39.35 -10.86 -18.76
N ASN A 61 38.35 -10.80 -17.88
CA ASN A 61 37.02 -11.33 -18.18
C ASN A 61 36.19 -10.31 -18.95
N ASN A 62 35.28 -10.78 -19.79
CA ASN A 62 34.40 -9.95 -20.60
C ASN A 62 32.94 -10.27 -20.27
N PHE A 63 32.15 -9.25 -19.97
CA PHE A 63 30.74 -9.37 -19.63
C PHE A 63 29.92 -8.58 -20.64
N ILE A 64 29.10 -9.26 -21.43
CA ILE A 64 28.42 -8.68 -22.59
C ILE A 64 26.92 -8.97 -22.51
N GLU A 65 26.09 -7.93 -22.49
CA GLU A 65 24.62 -8.04 -22.52
C GLU A 65 24.04 -8.90 -21.37
N CYS A 66 24.67 -8.93 -20.20
CA CYS A 66 24.15 -9.63 -19.04
C CYS A 66 23.08 -8.79 -18.32
N SER A 67 22.11 -9.45 -17.67
CA SER A 67 21.07 -8.71 -16.92
C SER A 67 20.51 -9.39 -15.68
N SER A 68 20.13 -8.57 -14.70
CA SER A 68 19.46 -8.95 -13.44
C SER A 68 18.77 -7.73 -12.80
N GLN A 69 18.11 -7.88 -11.64
CA GLN A 69 17.61 -6.72 -10.89
C GLN A 69 18.74 -5.91 -10.27
N ILE A 70 19.67 -6.60 -9.60
CA ILE A 70 20.82 -5.99 -8.94
C ILE A 70 22.09 -6.67 -9.44
N GLY A 71 23.10 -5.86 -9.82
CA GLY A 71 24.37 -6.38 -10.31
C GLY A 71 24.22 -6.99 -11.71
N GLY A 72 24.03 -6.14 -12.71
CA GLY A 72 23.66 -6.56 -14.08
C GLY A 72 24.62 -7.60 -14.68
N ALA A 73 25.90 -7.53 -14.36
CA ALA A 73 26.87 -8.59 -14.64
C ALA A 73 27.14 -9.46 -13.41
N ILE A 74 27.53 -8.86 -12.29
CA ILE A 74 28.03 -9.55 -11.10
C ILE A 74 27.23 -9.09 -9.88
N TYR A 75 26.86 -10.01 -9.00
CA TYR A 75 26.45 -9.69 -7.64
C TYR A 75 27.47 -10.20 -6.62
N ALA A 76 28.02 -9.28 -5.85
CA ALA A 76 29.00 -9.54 -4.79
C ALA A 76 28.27 -9.63 -3.44
N ILE A 77 28.58 -10.69 -2.66
CA ILE A 77 28.02 -10.92 -1.32
C ILE A 77 28.83 -10.25 -0.20
N GLN A 78 29.91 -9.58 -0.57
CA GLN A 78 30.75 -8.75 0.29
C GLN A 78 31.47 -7.73 -0.59
N GLU A 79 32.19 -6.80 0.03
CA GLU A 79 33.01 -5.84 -0.70
C GLU A 79 33.99 -6.59 -1.63
N LEU A 80 33.88 -6.31 -2.93
CA LEU A 80 34.63 -7.01 -3.96
C LEU A 80 36.09 -6.51 -3.95
N LYS A 81 37.02 -7.37 -3.53
CA LYS A 81 38.46 -7.07 -3.55
C LYS A 81 39.03 -7.44 -4.92
N SER A 82 38.82 -6.63 -5.95
CA SER A 82 39.34 -6.95 -7.30
C SER A 82 39.62 -5.72 -8.16
N ASP A 83 40.54 -5.89 -9.10
CA ASP A 83 40.81 -4.95 -10.20
C ASP A 83 39.71 -5.06 -11.26
N LEU A 84 38.52 -4.53 -10.97
CA LEU A 84 37.41 -4.47 -11.93
C LEU A 84 37.82 -3.79 -13.25
N ASP A 85 38.77 -2.85 -13.18
CA ASP A 85 39.32 -2.13 -14.32
C ASP A 85 40.03 -3.01 -15.36
N GLN A 86 40.43 -4.23 -14.98
CA GLN A 86 41.04 -5.20 -15.90
C GLN A 86 40.02 -6.15 -16.54
N ASN A 87 38.73 -5.93 -16.33
CA ASN A 87 37.64 -6.68 -16.95
C ASN A 87 36.85 -5.74 -17.88
N SER A 88 36.28 -6.27 -18.95
CA SER A 88 35.43 -5.48 -19.86
C SER A 88 33.95 -5.72 -19.56
N PHE A 89 33.17 -4.64 -19.61
CA PHE A 89 31.74 -4.65 -19.37
C PHE A 89 31.02 -3.90 -20.48
N GLU A 90 30.27 -4.61 -21.31
CA GLU A 90 29.59 -4.07 -22.48
C GLU A 90 28.09 -4.32 -22.38
N GLN A 91 27.29 -3.25 -22.38
CA GLN A 91 25.82 -3.32 -22.48
C GLN A 91 25.13 -4.18 -21.38
N ASN A 92 25.76 -4.35 -20.23
CA ASN A 92 25.13 -5.03 -19.08
C ASN A 92 24.05 -4.12 -18.46
N LYS A 93 22.98 -4.72 -17.95
CA LYS A 93 21.81 -4.00 -17.45
C LYS A 93 21.35 -4.53 -16.10
N ALA A 94 21.29 -3.65 -15.11
CA ALA A 94 20.53 -3.89 -13.89
C ALA A 94 19.23 -3.09 -13.94
N TYR A 95 18.10 -3.74 -13.64
CA TYR A 95 16.81 -3.06 -13.68
C TYR A 95 16.54 -2.20 -12.45
N LEU A 96 17.10 -2.56 -11.29
CA LEU A 96 17.00 -1.78 -10.06
C LEU A 96 18.29 -0.99 -9.78
N ALA A 97 19.43 -1.67 -9.66
CA ALA A 97 20.66 -1.04 -9.19
C ALA A 97 21.94 -1.74 -9.69
N ALA A 98 22.99 -0.95 -9.93
CA ALA A 98 24.33 -1.42 -10.29
C ALA A 98 24.40 -2.26 -11.59
N ASN A 99 24.50 -1.60 -12.75
CA ASN A 99 24.56 -2.26 -14.07
C ASN A 99 25.71 -3.27 -14.22
N ILE A 100 26.79 -3.08 -13.47
CA ILE A 100 27.98 -3.93 -13.51
C ILE A 100 28.03 -4.81 -12.27
N VAL A 101 28.32 -4.21 -11.11
CA VAL A 101 28.49 -4.91 -9.83
C VAL A 101 28.09 -4.00 -8.67
N ASN A 102 27.47 -4.56 -7.64
CA ASN A 102 27.20 -3.87 -6.39
C ASN A 102 28.49 -3.78 -5.54
N LYS A 103 28.66 -2.68 -4.82
CA LYS A 103 29.79 -2.46 -3.91
C LYS A 103 29.60 -3.18 -2.57
N TYR A 104 28.37 -3.15 -2.05
CA TYR A 104 28.03 -3.71 -0.75
C TYR A 104 26.85 -4.68 -0.88
N PRO A 105 26.73 -5.66 0.03
CA PRO A 105 25.57 -6.55 0.07
C PRO A 105 24.29 -5.74 0.24
N LEU A 106 23.23 -6.15 -0.46
CA LEU A 106 21.93 -5.51 -0.28
C LEU A 106 21.45 -5.64 1.17
N LYS A 107 20.61 -4.71 1.62
CA LYS A 107 19.91 -4.81 2.90
C LYS A 107 18.40 -4.88 2.67
N LEU A 108 17.73 -5.67 3.50
CA LEU A 108 16.28 -5.77 3.54
C LEU A 108 15.75 -5.23 4.86
N LYS A 109 14.64 -4.48 4.80
CA LYS A 109 13.89 -4.03 5.97
C LYS A 109 12.40 -4.11 5.70
N ILE A 110 11.62 -4.34 6.75
CA ILE A 110 10.16 -4.16 6.68
C ILE A 110 9.90 -2.66 6.61
N LEU A 111 9.16 -2.23 5.58
CA LEU A 111 8.77 -0.83 5.42
C LEU A 111 7.45 -0.57 6.14
N GLU A 112 6.45 -1.43 5.91
CA GLU A 112 5.11 -1.32 6.47
C GLU A 112 4.37 -2.66 6.35
N ILE A 113 3.35 -2.85 7.18
CA ILE A 113 2.39 -3.96 7.06
C ILE A 113 1.02 -3.39 6.74
N LEU A 114 0.46 -3.79 5.60
CA LEU A 114 -0.85 -3.32 5.13
C LEU A 114 -1.85 -4.49 5.14
N GLU A 115 -3.08 -4.20 5.55
CA GLU A 115 -4.19 -5.14 5.50
C GLU A 115 -4.75 -5.19 4.06
N ILE A 116 -4.99 -6.39 3.53
CA ILE A 116 -5.57 -6.56 2.20
C ILE A 116 -7.10 -6.44 2.31
N ASN A 117 -7.68 -5.48 1.60
CA ASN A 117 -9.11 -5.29 1.52
C ASN A 117 -9.74 -6.33 0.57
N GLN A 118 -10.26 -7.42 1.14
CA GLN A 118 -10.88 -8.50 0.35
C GLN A 118 -12.26 -8.14 -0.23
N MET A 119 -12.87 -7.03 0.21
CA MET A 119 -14.26 -6.65 -0.13
C MET A 119 -14.35 -5.63 -1.27
N ASN A 120 -13.23 -5.03 -1.69
CA ASN A 120 -13.19 -4.11 -2.84
C ASN A 120 -12.43 -4.77 -4.01
N SER A 121 -13.18 -5.24 -5.00
CA SER A 121 -12.65 -5.73 -6.27
C SER A 121 -12.18 -4.60 -7.22
N ASN A 122 -12.37 -3.34 -6.83
CA ASN A 122 -11.89 -2.18 -7.58
C ASN A 122 -10.53 -1.73 -7.04
N ASP A 123 -9.51 -1.72 -7.90
CA ASP A 123 -8.08 -1.50 -7.60
C ASP A 123 -7.73 -0.27 -6.75
N LYS A 124 -8.61 0.73 -6.64
CA LYS A 124 -8.28 2.03 -6.05
C LYS A 124 -8.03 2.01 -4.53
N ASN A 125 -8.51 1.00 -3.80
CA ASN A 125 -8.39 0.90 -2.33
C ASN A 125 -8.07 -0.54 -1.87
N LEU A 126 -7.06 -1.15 -2.48
CA LEU A 126 -6.68 -2.54 -2.20
C LEU A 126 -6.10 -2.76 -0.80
N PHE A 127 -5.54 -1.71 -0.20
CA PHE A 127 -4.86 -1.77 1.09
C PHE A 127 -5.48 -0.82 2.10
N THR A 128 -5.52 -1.28 3.34
CA THR A 128 -5.81 -0.45 4.51
C THR A 128 -4.56 -0.37 5.36
N GLN A 129 -4.19 0.84 5.78
CA GLN A 129 -3.04 1.03 6.67
C GLN A 129 -3.31 0.36 8.02
N THR A 130 -2.33 -0.40 8.51
CA THR A 130 -2.38 -1.00 9.83
C THR A 130 -1.72 -0.06 10.82
N ASN A 131 -2.38 0.22 11.94
CA ASN A 131 -1.81 1.04 13.01
C ASN A 131 -0.77 0.26 13.82
N GLN A 132 -1.25 -0.73 14.59
CA GLN A 132 -0.42 -1.49 15.53
C GLN A 132 -0.84 -2.97 15.59
N TYR A 133 -2.14 -3.24 15.52
CA TYR A 133 -2.66 -4.59 15.70
C TYR A 133 -2.98 -5.31 14.39
N LEU A 134 -2.50 -6.55 14.32
CA LEU A 134 -2.88 -7.57 13.36
C LEU A 134 -3.94 -8.47 14.02
N TYR A 135 -4.94 -8.89 13.25
CA TYR A 135 -6.11 -9.60 13.76
C TYR A 135 -6.21 -11.01 13.16
N PRO A 136 -6.59 -12.03 13.95
CA PRO A 136 -6.80 -13.40 13.48
C PRO A 136 -7.70 -13.47 12.25
N GLY A 137 -7.39 -14.34 11.29
CA GLY A 137 -8.19 -14.55 10.08
C GLY A 137 -8.03 -13.54 8.95
N LEU A 138 -7.39 -12.38 9.20
CA LEU A 138 -7.12 -11.40 8.14
C LEU A 138 -5.84 -11.73 7.37
N THR A 139 -5.70 -11.12 6.20
CA THR A 139 -4.52 -11.24 5.34
C THR A 139 -3.83 -9.91 5.20
N TYR A 140 -2.51 -9.95 5.26
CA TYR A 140 -1.63 -8.79 5.25
C TYR A 140 -0.57 -8.94 4.15
N ILE A 141 -0.18 -7.79 3.60
CA ILE A 141 1.02 -7.64 2.78
C ILE A 141 2.09 -6.96 3.63
N ILE A 142 3.23 -7.63 3.77
CA ILE A 142 4.41 -7.12 4.45
C ILE A 142 5.31 -6.55 3.35
N ARG A 143 5.30 -5.23 3.22
CA ARG A 143 6.09 -4.53 2.20
C ARG A 143 7.54 -4.43 2.68
N LEU A 144 8.46 -4.80 1.82
CA LEU A 144 9.89 -4.72 2.09
C LEU A 144 10.50 -3.54 1.35
N SER A 145 11.58 -3.00 1.90
CA SER A 145 12.46 -2.05 1.22
C SER A 145 13.80 -2.72 0.93
N ILE A 146 14.40 -2.35 -0.20
CA ILE A 146 15.72 -2.81 -0.62
C ILE A 146 16.67 -1.61 -0.58
N GLU A 147 17.81 -1.79 0.08
CA GLU A 147 18.92 -0.84 0.07
C GLU A 147 20.11 -1.49 -0.64
N VAL A 148 20.65 -0.82 -1.67
CA VAL A 148 21.85 -1.26 -2.42
C VAL A 148 22.84 -0.11 -2.44
N ASP A 149 24.11 -0.39 -2.12
CA ASP A 149 25.19 0.59 -2.17
C ASP A 149 24.93 1.90 -1.40
N GLY A 150 24.10 1.83 -0.34
CA GLY A 150 23.73 2.97 0.49
C GLY A 150 22.49 3.74 0.02
N GLU A 151 21.91 3.37 -1.12
CA GLU A 151 20.68 3.97 -1.65
C GLU A 151 19.46 3.09 -1.33
N GLN A 152 18.38 3.71 -0.86
CA GLN A 152 17.11 3.03 -0.65
C GLN A 152 16.21 3.16 -1.87
N TYR A 153 15.64 2.03 -2.30
CA TYR A 153 14.75 1.96 -3.45
C TYR A 153 13.32 1.68 -2.99
N ASN A 154 12.41 2.61 -3.29
CA ASN A 154 10.99 2.53 -2.91
C ASN A 154 10.04 2.51 -4.12
N GLU A 155 10.56 2.80 -5.31
CA GLU A 155 9.80 2.88 -6.57
C GLU A 155 10.08 1.67 -7.45
N TYR A 156 9.01 0.99 -7.84
CA TYR A 156 9.05 -0.25 -8.59
C TYR A 156 8.08 -0.20 -9.77
N THR A 157 8.54 -0.73 -10.89
CA THR A 157 7.89 -0.78 -12.20
C THR A 157 7.87 -2.23 -12.68
N ASN A 158 7.21 -2.48 -13.79
CA ASN A 158 7.16 -3.83 -14.38
C ASN A 158 8.55 -4.35 -14.78
N ASN A 159 9.53 -3.47 -15.00
CA ASN A 159 10.89 -3.86 -15.37
C ASN A 159 11.74 -4.24 -14.15
N ASN A 160 11.49 -3.62 -12.99
CA ASN A 160 12.24 -3.85 -11.76
C ASN A 160 11.41 -4.50 -10.66
N ASN A 161 10.54 -5.43 -11.04
CA ASN A 161 9.61 -6.12 -10.15
C ASN A 161 10.31 -7.22 -9.34
N PHE A 162 10.02 -7.28 -8.04
CA PHE A 162 10.40 -8.38 -7.15
C PHE A 162 9.22 -9.29 -6.75
N GLY A 163 8.04 -8.71 -6.54
CA GLY A 163 6.82 -9.43 -6.19
C GLY A 163 6.90 -10.17 -4.85
N ASN A 164 6.17 -11.29 -4.76
CA ASN A 164 6.10 -12.11 -3.54
C ASN A 164 7.39 -12.90 -3.33
N LEU A 165 8.10 -12.61 -2.24
CA LEU A 165 9.36 -13.26 -1.87
C LEU A 165 9.19 -14.56 -1.07
N TYR A 166 7.99 -15.16 -1.06
CA TYR A 166 7.72 -16.40 -0.32
C TYR A 166 8.76 -17.51 -0.56
N ASN A 167 9.22 -17.70 -1.80
CA ASN A 167 10.19 -18.73 -2.16
C ASN A 167 11.58 -18.54 -1.52
N PHE A 168 11.84 -17.36 -0.93
CA PHE A 168 13.06 -17.06 -0.19
C PHE A 168 12.89 -17.21 1.32
N LEU A 169 11.69 -17.54 1.82
CA LEU A 169 11.47 -17.75 3.25
C LEU A 169 12.17 -19.02 3.73
N VAL A 170 12.82 -18.93 4.89
CA VAL A 170 13.47 -20.05 5.55
C VAL A 170 12.49 -20.66 6.56
N SER A 171 12.08 -21.90 6.32
CA SER A 171 11.16 -22.64 7.19
C SER A 171 9.90 -21.83 7.59
N PRO A 172 9.14 -21.26 6.63
CA PRO A 172 7.99 -20.42 6.96
C PRO A 172 6.93 -21.20 7.74
N SER A 173 6.29 -20.53 8.71
CA SER A 173 5.10 -21.04 9.37
C SER A 173 3.92 -21.15 8.39
N GLN A 174 2.83 -21.79 8.83
CA GLN A 174 1.60 -21.89 8.03
C GLN A 174 0.88 -20.55 7.81
N ASN A 175 1.31 -19.49 8.50
CA ASN A 175 0.75 -18.16 8.36
C ASN A 175 1.25 -17.44 7.10
N PHE A 176 2.36 -17.87 6.50
CA PHE A 176 2.84 -17.30 5.23
C PHE A 176 2.13 -17.90 4.01
N ILE A 177 1.82 -17.06 3.02
CA ILE A 177 1.07 -17.46 1.84
C ILE A 177 1.97 -17.48 0.60
N SER A 178 2.07 -18.66 -0.03
CA SER A 178 2.88 -18.87 -1.24
C SER A 178 2.22 -18.37 -2.52
N GLN A 179 0.91 -18.54 -2.63
CA GLN A 179 0.16 -18.16 -3.83
C GLN A 179 -0.27 -16.71 -3.75
N THR A 180 0.20 -15.91 -4.71
CA THR A 180 -0.20 -14.51 -4.85
C THR A 180 -1.62 -14.42 -5.42
N PRO A 181 -2.59 -13.81 -4.72
CA PRO A 181 -3.92 -13.54 -5.26
C PRO A 181 -3.86 -12.68 -6.53
N ASN A 182 -4.77 -12.90 -7.47
CA ASN A 182 -4.75 -12.24 -8.79
C ASN A 182 -4.69 -10.70 -8.73
N GLN A 183 -5.42 -10.12 -7.77
CA GLN A 183 -5.46 -8.69 -7.52
C GLN A 183 -4.11 -8.08 -7.12
N LEU A 184 -3.14 -8.89 -6.70
CA LEU A 184 -1.82 -8.45 -6.27
C LEU A 184 -0.75 -8.58 -7.38
N TYR A 185 -1.07 -9.11 -8.57
CA TYR A 185 -0.09 -9.26 -9.65
C TYR A 185 0.39 -7.93 -10.24
N SER A 186 -0.33 -6.83 -10.02
CA SER A 186 0.07 -5.48 -10.42
C SER A 186 1.11 -4.85 -9.48
N ILE A 187 1.41 -5.49 -8.34
CA ILE A 187 2.36 -4.98 -7.35
C ILE A 187 3.78 -5.33 -7.78
N ASN A 188 4.61 -4.30 -7.89
CA ASN A 188 6.00 -4.45 -8.33
C ASN A 188 7.02 -4.43 -7.19
N PHE A 189 6.67 -3.90 -6.01
CA PHE A 189 7.59 -3.88 -4.87
C PHE A 189 7.79 -5.28 -4.26
N PRO A 190 8.91 -5.56 -3.58
CA PRO A 190 9.11 -6.81 -2.85
C PRO A 190 8.16 -6.90 -1.66
N PHE A 191 7.44 -8.01 -1.54
CA PHE A 191 6.54 -8.23 -0.43
C PHE A 191 6.49 -9.69 0.02
N ILE A 192 5.91 -9.91 1.18
CA ILE A 192 5.53 -11.23 1.67
C ILE A 192 4.05 -11.18 2.07
N LEU A 193 3.32 -12.25 1.77
CA LEU A 193 1.95 -12.42 2.21
C LEU A 193 1.90 -13.21 3.51
N TRP A 194 1.14 -12.70 4.47
CA TRP A 194 0.99 -13.30 5.78
C TRP A 194 -0.48 -13.24 6.22
N SER A 195 -0.98 -14.29 6.87
CA SER A 195 -2.33 -14.37 7.39
C SER A 195 -2.32 -15.03 8.75
N ALA A 196 -3.03 -14.43 9.69
CA ALA A 196 -3.11 -14.88 11.08
C ALA A 196 -4.07 -16.08 11.24
N LYS A 197 -3.77 -17.21 10.61
CA LYS A 197 -4.66 -18.40 10.62
C LYS A 197 -4.42 -19.33 11.80
N ASP A 198 -3.16 -19.62 12.08
CA ASP A 198 -2.74 -20.55 13.13
C ASP A 198 -2.00 -19.78 14.22
N ILE A 199 -2.78 -19.09 15.06
CA ILE A 199 -2.28 -18.24 16.13
C ILE A 199 -2.76 -18.78 17.49
N SER A 200 -1.80 -19.12 18.35
CA SER A 200 -2.06 -19.47 19.75
C SER A 200 -1.66 -18.31 20.66
N PHE A 201 -2.59 -17.89 21.51
CA PHE A 201 -2.38 -16.76 22.41
C PHE A 201 -1.88 -17.17 23.81
N SER A 202 -2.05 -18.44 24.21
CA SER A 202 -1.65 -18.93 25.55
C SER A 202 -2.01 -17.96 26.69
N ASP A 203 -3.29 -17.55 26.73
CA ASP A 203 -3.86 -16.59 27.69
C ASP A 203 -3.32 -15.14 27.62
N LYS A 204 -2.48 -14.82 26.64
CA LYS A 204 -2.03 -13.44 26.41
C LYS A 204 -3.06 -12.66 25.60
N GLN A 205 -3.19 -11.37 25.92
CA GLN A 205 -4.00 -10.45 25.13
C GLN A 205 -3.32 -10.09 23.80
N VAL A 206 -1.99 -10.12 23.77
CA VAL A 206 -1.19 -9.73 22.62
C VAL A 206 0.02 -10.65 22.50
N ILE A 207 0.38 -11.00 21.27
CA ILE A 207 1.63 -11.71 20.96
C ILE A 207 2.43 -10.92 19.91
N GLU A 208 3.74 -11.11 19.89
CA GLU A 208 4.62 -10.48 18.91
C GLU A 208 4.48 -11.16 17.53
N LEU A 209 4.68 -10.38 16.46
CA LEU A 209 4.80 -10.94 15.12
C LEU A 209 6.03 -11.87 15.05
N GLU A 210 5.88 -13.01 14.40
CA GLU A 210 6.99 -13.94 14.19
C GLU A 210 8.13 -13.30 13.39
N ALA A 211 9.37 -13.64 13.74
CA ALA A 211 10.53 -13.15 13.00
C ALA A 211 10.56 -13.75 11.60
N ILE A 212 10.70 -12.89 10.58
CA ILE A 212 10.69 -13.30 9.18
C ILE A 212 12.13 -13.61 8.77
N GLN A 213 12.40 -14.87 8.44
CA GLN A 213 13.71 -15.28 7.93
C GLN A 213 13.68 -15.39 6.41
N ILE A 214 14.49 -14.56 5.75
CA ILE A 214 14.59 -14.51 4.28
C ILE A 214 16.02 -14.86 3.87
N TYR A 215 16.18 -15.81 2.96
CA TYR A 215 17.46 -16.10 2.32
C TYR A 215 17.52 -15.49 0.91
N LEU A 216 18.07 -14.27 0.82
CA LEU A 216 18.26 -13.55 -0.45
C LEU A 216 19.74 -13.20 -0.61
N ALA A 217 20.50 -14.14 -1.18
CA ALA A 217 21.98 -14.22 -1.15
C ALA A 217 22.63 -14.36 0.23
N GLN A 218 22.02 -13.79 1.26
CA GLN A 218 22.38 -13.94 2.67
C GLN A 218 21.12 -14.09 3.52
N LEU A 219 21.28 -14.61 4.73
CA LEU A 219 20.18 -14.77 5.69
C LEU A 219 19.86 -13.41 6.35
N TYR A 220 18.63 -12.94 6.17
CA TYR A 220 18.06 -11.80 6.89
C TYR A 220 17.08 -12.31 7.94
N THR A 221 17.19 -11.79 9.15
CA THR A 221 16.17 -11.97 10.19
C THR A 221 15.49 -10.63 10.41
N LEU A 222 14.30 -10.47 9.85
CA LEU A 222 13.50 -9.26 9.98
C LEU A 222 12.58 -9.40 11.19
N LYS A 223 12.70 -8.45 12.13
CA LYS A 223 11.83 -8.34 13.30
C LYS A 223 11.21 -6.97 13.29
N GLU A 224 9.93 -6.92 13.66
CA GLU A 224 9.20 -5.68 13.75
C GLU A 224 8.35 -5.69 15.02
N ASN A 225 8.68 -4.78 15.94
CA ASN A 225 8.06 -4.72 17.27
C ASN A 225 6.89 -3.74 17.28
N GLN A 226 6.75 -2.89 16.24
CA GLN A 226 5.64 -1.95 16.15
C GLN A 226 4.30 -2.68 15.92
N TYR A 227 4.32 -3.82 15.24
CA TYR A 227 3.13 -4.61 14.96
C TYR A 227 3.00 -5.79 15.90
N LYS A 228 1.80 -5.99 16.44
CA LYS A 228 1.48 -7.09 17.34
C LYS A 228 0.19 -7.77 16.95
N ILE A 229 0.04 -9.05 17.27
CA ILE A 229 -1.18 -9.80 16.99
C ILE A 229 -2.09 -9.73 18.20
N TYR A 230 -3.32 -9.22 18.02
CA TYR A 230 -4.28 -9.00 19.10
C TYR A 230 -5.22 -10.19 19.28
N ASN A 231 -5.45 -10.59 20.54
CA ASN A 231 -6.41 -11.63 20.90
C ASN A 231 -7.84 -11.08 20.93
N GLY A 232 -8.38 -10.80 19.75
CA GLY A 232 -9.74 -10.31 19.57
C GLY A 232 -9.92 -9.77 18.17
N CYS A 233 -11.06 -9.12 17.92
CA CYS A 233 -11.38 -8.47 16.65
C CYS A 233 -11.57 -6.97 16.87
N LYS A 234 -11.50 -6.17 15.80
CA LYS A 234 -11.88 -4.75 15.87
C LYS A 234 -13.35 -4.67 16.31
N GLU A 235 -13.62 -4.00 17.43
CA GLU A 235 -14.97 -3.91 18.00
C GLU A 235 -15.97 -3.31 17.00
N GLN A 236 -15.51 -2.35 16.20
CA GLN A 236 -16.27 -1.78 15.10
C GLN A 236 -15.88 -2.45 13.78
N GLY A 237 -16.88 -3.05 13.14
CA GLY A 237 -16.77 -3.56 11.78
C GLY A 237 -16.42 -5.03 11.60
N MET A 238 -15.96 -5.73 12.65
CA MET A 238 -15.65 -7.16 12.59
C MET A 238 -16.43 -7.98 13.62
N GLU A 239 -16.80 -9.19 13.24
CA GLU A 239 -17.29 -10.21 14.18
C GLU A 239 -16.22 -11.27 14.45
N LYS A 240 -16.40 -11.92 15.60
CA LYS A 240 -15.60 -13.06 16.04
C LYS A 240 -16.30 -14.35 15.63
N VAL A 241 -15.72 -15.08 14.68
CA VAL A 241 -16.24 -16.37 14.20
C VAL A 241 -15.42 -17.50 14.82
N TYR A 242 -16.05 -18.33 15.64
CA TYR A 242 -15.39 -19.49 16.26
C TYR A 242 -15.27 -20.64 15.27
N LEU A 243 -14.07 -21.20 15.14
CA LEU A 243 -13.78 -22.27 14.17
C LEU A 243 -14.27 -23.64 14.64
N ASP A 244 -14.31 -23.86 15.96
CA ASP A 244 -14.87 -25.06 16.57
C ASP A 244 -16.17 -24.69 17.32
N LYS A 245 -17.24 -25.43 17.06
CA LYS A 245 -18.53 -25.28 17.75
C LYS A 245 -18.46 -25.65 19.23
N TYR A 246 -17.45 -26.44 19.63
CA TYR A 246 -17.34 -27.00 20.99
C TYR A 246 -16.17 -26.41 21.80
N SER A 247 -15.20 -25.77 21.15
CA SER A 247 -14.07 -25.10 21.79
C SER A 247 -14.06 -23.62 21.40
N SER A 248 -14.37 -22.74 22.37
CA SER A 248 -14.33 -21.29 22.21
C SER A 248 -12.90 -20.71 22.14
N THR A 249 -11.88 -21.56 21.97
CA THR A 249 -10.47 -21.15 22.02
C THR A 249 -9.95 -20.67 20.67
N GLN A 250 -10.48 -21.19 19.56
CA GLN A 250 -10.07 -20.83 18.21
C GLN A 250 -11.12 -19.98 17.50
N PHE A 251 -10.69 -18.83 16.99
CA PHE A 251 -11.56 -17.91 16.27
C PHE A 251 -10.80 -17.18 15.17
N VAL A 252 -11.57 -16.63 14.24
CA VAL A 252 -11.11 -15.70 13.22
C VAL A 252 -11.93 -14.42 13.29
N CYS A 253 -11.33 -13.31 12.89
CA CYS A 253 -12.01 -12.06 12.70
C CYS A 253 -12.45 -11.96 11.26
N GLN A 254 -13.74 -11.67 11.07
CA GLN A 254 -14.33 -11.48 9.77
C GLN A 254 -15.00 -10.12 9.74
N TYR A 255 -14.76 -9.36 8.67
CA TYR A 255 -15.53 -8.14 8.46
C TYR A 255 -16.99 -8.47 8.17
N CYS A 256 -17.90 -7.69 8.75
CA CYS A 256 -19.32 -7.84 8.49
C CYS A 256 -19.65 -7.71 7.01
N GLU A 257 -20.68 -8.41 6.53
CA GLU A 257 -21.13 -8.23 5.14
C GLU A 257 -21.60 -6.79 4.86
N GLN A 258 -21.75 -6.45 3.59
CA GLN A 258 -22.32 -5.16 3.20
C GLN A 258 -23.67 -4.91 3.88
N MET A 259 -23.92 -3.67 4.29
CA MET A 259 -25.10 -3.27 5.07
C MET A 259 -25.16 -3.82 6.49
N LYS A 260 -24.09 -4.45 6.98
CA LYS A 260 -23.93 -4.84 8.37
C LYS A 260 -22.70 -4.15 8.98
N VAL A 261 -22.79 -3.89 10.28
CA VAL A 261 -21.67 -3.40 11.08
C VAL A 261 -21.65 -4.13 12.41
N SER A 262 -20.45 -4.33 12.95
CA SER A 262 -20.30 -4.94 14.26
C SER A 262 -20.52 -3.92 15.35
N TYR A 263 -21.49 -4.18 16.23
CA TYR A 263 -21.63 -3.50 17.50
C TYR A 263 -21.21 -4.49 18.59
N TYR A 264 -20.12 -4.18 19.28
CA TYR A 264 -19.57 -5.01 20.35
C TYR A 264 -19.24 -6.45 19.90
N GLY A 265 -18.69 -6.62 18.69
CA GLY A 265 -18.22 -7.91 18.17
C GLY A 265 -19.27 -8.78 17.50
N VAL A 266 -20.50 -8.30 17.29
CA VAL A 266 -21.58 -8.99 16.58
C VAL A 266 -22.05 -8.16 15.40
N CYS A 267 -22.03 -8.73 14.19
CA CYS A 267 -22.54 -8.08 13.00
C CYS A 267 -24.06 -7.93 13.04
N GLN A 268 -24.55 -6.70 12.97
CA GLN A 268 -25.97 -6.37 12.94
C GLN A 268 -26.27 -5.54 11.69
N GLN A 269 -27.52 -5.62 11.23
CA GLN A 269 -28.00 -4.82 10.12
C GLN A 269 -27.91 -3.33 10.48
N CYS A 270 -27.33 -2.53 9.59
CA CYS A 270 -27.34 -1.09 9.76
C CYS A 270 -28.75 -0.54 9.66
N GLN A 271 -28.96 0.58 10.35
CA GLN A 271 -30.23 1.29 10.30
C GLN A 271 -30.44 1.89 8.91
N VAL A 272 -31.23 1.18 8.11
CA VAL A 272 -31.55 1.53 6.73
C VAL A 272 -32.29 2.86 6.61
N GLU A 273 -32.82 3.40 7.71
CA GLU A 273 -33.42 4.73 7.75
C GLU A 273 -32.40 5.84 7.44
N TYR A 274 -31.18 5.71 7.98
CA TYR A 274 -30.15 6.75 7.91
C TYR A 274 -29.09 6.44 6.86
N PHE A 275 -28.72 5.17 6.71
CA PHE A 275 -27.60 4.75 5.89
C PHE A 275 -28.05 4.24 4.52
N GLN A 276 -27.40 4.75 3.47
CA GLN A 276 -27.46 4.16 2.13
C GLN A 276 -26.50 2.97 2.04
N GLN A 277 -25.34 3.07 2.68
CA GLN A 277 -24.32 2.03 2.75
C GLN A 277 -23.66 2.07 4.12
N CYS A 278 -23.28 0.92 4.63
CA CYS A 278 -22.36 0.80 5.76
C CYS A 278 -21.58 -0.51 5.59
N TYR A 279 -20.36 -0.51 6.08
CA TYR A 279 -19.49 -1.68 6.14
C TYR A 279 -18.27 -1.33 6.97
N GLY A 280 -17.87 -2.19 7.91
CA GLY A 280 -16.71 -1.91 8.73
C GLY A 280 -16.88 -0.63 9.56
N ASN A 281 -15.95 0.31 9.44
CA ASN A 281 -16.04 1.67 9.97
C ASN A 281 -16.53 2.70 8.94
N TYR A 282 -16.83 2.28 7.71
CA TYR A 282 -17.34 3.14 6.64
C TYR A 282 -18.86 3.18 6.67
N SER A 283 -19.43 4.38 6.47
CA SER A 283 -20.85 4.54 6.24
C SER A 283 -21.16 5.77 5.40
N LYS A 284 -22.22 5.64 4.59
CA LYS A 284 -22.76 6.66 3.69
C LYS A 284 -24.18 7.01 4.12
N LEU A 285 -24.40 8.25 4.52
CA LEU A 285 -25.71 8.76 4.90
C LEU A 285 -26.59 9.00 3.69
N LYS A 286 -27.90 8.78 3.86
CA LYS A 286 -28.93 9.26 2.93
C LYS A 286 -29.02 10.79 3.00
N SER A 287 -29.56 11.38 1.94
CA SER A 287 -29.90 12.81 1.96
C SER A 287 -30.85 13.14 3.10
N SER A 288 -30.83 14.39 3.55
CA SER A 288 -31.48 14.91 4.77
C SER A 288 -30.85 14.51 6.10
N TYR A 289 -29.77 13.73 6.11
CA TYR A 289 -29.04 13.38 7.32
C TYR A 289 -27.64 13.99 7.36
N TRP A 290 -27.17 14.26 8.57
CA TRP A 290 -25.90 14.91 8.87
C TRP A 290 -25.21 14.26 10.06
N ARG A 291 -23.88 14.32 10.10
CA ARG A 291 -23.06 13.88 11.25
C ARG A 291 -21.83 14.77 11.39
N SER A 292 -21.34 14.92 12.61
CA SER A 292 -20.12 15.68 12.91
C SER A 292 -18.85 14.86 12.74
N MET A 293 -18.94 13.53 12.88
CA MET A 293 -17.81 12.60 12.82
C MET A 293 -18.22 11.29 12.13
N TYR A 294 -17.24 10.50 11.69
CA TYR A 294 -17.49 9.17 11.15
C TYR A 294 -18.07 8.27 12.24
N SER A 295 -19.29 7.80 12.03
CA SER A 295 -19.99 6.92 12.96
C SER A 295 -21.03 6.08 12.22
N VAL A 296 -21.30 4.91 12.79
CA VAL A 296 -22.44 4.04 12.45
C VAL A 296 -23.52 4.04 13.53
N GLU A 297 -23.27 4.71 14.66
CA GLU A 297 -24.18 4.79 15.80
C GLU A 297 -25.28 5.84 15.55
N SER A 298 -26.53 5.47 15.83
CA SER A 298 -27.70 6.32 15.61
C SER A 298 -27.62 7.68 16.30
N LYS A 299 -27.07 7.70 17.52
CA LYS A 299 -26.97 8.89 18.38
C LYS A 299 -26.12 10.01 17.77
N ASP A 300 -25.23 9.67 16.85
CA ASP A 300 -24.33 10.61 16.18
C ASP A 300 -24.88 11.08 14.83
N ILE A 301 -26.05 10.57 14.42
CA ILE A 301 -26.70 10.90 13.16
C ILE A 301 -27.90 11.81 13.41
N TYR A 302 -27.94 12.94 12.71
CA TYR A 302 -28.94 13.97 12.89
C TYR A 302 -29.74 14.16 11.61
N TYR A 303 -31.06 14.16 11.72
CA TYR A 303 -31.93 14.60 10.64
C TYR A 303 -31.96 16.12 10.58
N CYS A 304 -31.82 16.69 9.37
CA CYS A 304 -31.82 18.14 9.15
C CYS A 304 -33.26 18.67 9.12
N SER A 305 -33.92 18.65 10.28
CA SER A 305 -35.36 18.87 10.43
C SER A 305 -35.86 20.22 9.89
N ASN A 306 -35.07 21.28 10.07
CA ASN A 306 -35.45 22.63 9.66
C ASN A 306 -35.39 22.86 8.15
N ASN A 307 -34.43 22.23 7.46
CA ASN A 307 -34.35 22.21 6.01
C ASN A 307 -33.67 20.92 5.52
N PRO A 308 -34.44 19.85 5.27
CA PRO A 308 -33.89 18.55 4.85
C PRO A 308 -33.03 18.63 3.59
N SER A 309 -33.37 19.54 2.68
CA SER A 309 -32.64 19.74 1.42
C SER A 309 -31.22 20.31 1.59
N SER A 310 -30.93 20.95 2.73
CA SER A 310 -29.61 21.50 3.03
C SER A 310 -28.56 20.42 3.31
N CYS A 311 -28.99 19.19 3.63
CA CYS A 311 -28.10 18.07 3.89
C CYS A 311 -28.16 17.09 2.72
N GLN A 312 -27.08 17.04 1.93
CA GLN A 312 -26.99 16.15 0.78
C GLN A 312 -26.78 14.68 1.19
N GLY A 313 -26.29 14.43 2.40
CA GLY A 313 -25.83 13.11 2.83
C GLY A 313 -24.51 12.75 2.15
N GLY A 314 -24.19 11.45 2.09
CA GLY A 314 -22.92 10.97 1.54
C GLY A 314 -21.99 10.38 2.59
N SER A 315 -20.72 10.17 2.21
CA SER A 315 -19.72 9.51 3.05
C SER A 315 -18.90 10.48 3.90
N GLY A 316 -19.04 11.78 3.72
CA GLY A 316 -18.27 12.80 4.43
C GLY A 316 -18.71 13.03 5.88
N ILE A 317 -18.22 14.13 6.45
CA ILE A 317 -18.61 14.65 7.76
C ILE A 317 -18.79 16.18 7.70
N GLY A 318 -19.55 16.74 8.64
CA GLY A 318 -19.63 18.19 8.79
C GLY A 318 -20.12 18.90 7.53
N ASN A 319 -19.37 19.91 7.08
CA ASN A 319 -19.73 20.72 5.90
C ASN A 319 -19.68 19.93 4.59
N GLU A 320 -18.97 18.79 4.53
CA GLU A 320 -18.93 17.93 3.35
C GLU A 320 -20.29 17.30 3.02
N LEU A 321 -21.18 17.26 4.00
CA LEU A 321 -22.53 16.72 3.86
C LEU A 321 -23.55 17.82 3.54
N CYS A 322 -23.11 19.08 3.43
CA CYS A 322 -23.96 20.21 3.15
C CYS A 322 -24.14 20.46 1.67
N TYR A 323 -25.33 20.95 1.31
CA TYR A 323 -25.56 21.53 0.00
C TYR A 323 -24.64 22.73 -0.22
N GLU A 324 -24.22 22.95 -1.47
CA GLU A 324 -23.31 24.04 -1.81
C GLU A 324 -23.82 25.39 -1.28
N GLY A 325 -22.94 26.14 -0.63
CA GLY A 325 -23.27 27.42 0.00
C GLY A 325 -23.79 27.34 1.43
N HIS A 326 -24.10 26.13 1.91
CA HIS A 326 -24.49 25.87 3.29
C HIS A 326 -23.30 25.34 4.10
N VAL A 327 -23.27 25.69 5.39
CA VAL A 327 -22.26 25.28 6.38
C VAL A 327 -22.88 25.14 7.77
N GLY A 328 -22.14 24.52 8.67
CA GLY A 328 -22.51 24.35 10.07
C GLY A 328 -23.28 23.07 10.36
N ALA A 329 -23.63 22.87 11.63
CA ALA A 329 -24.43 21.72 12.05
C ALA A 329 -25.76 21.69 11.29
N GLN A 330 -26.08 20.53 10.70
CA GLN A 330 -27.26 20.35 9.85
C GLN A 330 -27.39 21.35 8.68
N CYS A 331 -26.31 22.04 8.32
CA CYS A 331 -26.22 22.87 7.12
C CYS A 331 -27.21 24.06 7.08
N LEU A 332 -27.50 24.65 8.23
CA LEU A 332 -28.48 25.72 8.36
C LEU A 332 -27.93 27.13 8.05
N ASN A 333 -26.61 27.32 8.10
CA ASN A 333 -25.99 28.63 7.90
C ASN A 333 -25.46 28.77 6.48
N CYS A 334 -25.50 29.99 5.93
CA CYS A 334 -24.81 30.26 4.68
C CYS A 334 -23.32 30.53 4.89
N ASP A 335 -22.49 30.12 3.93
CA ASP A 335 -21.07 30.45 3.90
C ASP A 335 -20.86 31.91 3.46
N LEU A 336 -21.19 32.84 4.37
CA LEU A 336 -21.22 34.28 4.08
C LEU A 336 -19.87 34.82 3.61
N TYR A 337 -18.78 34.19 4.06
CA TYR A 337 -17.41 34.64 3.80
C TYR A 337 -16.67 33.75 2.80
N GLY A 338 -17.27 32.63 2.37
CA GLY A 338 -16.63 31.67 1.48
C GLY A 338 -15.50 30.89 2.13
N ALA A 339 -15.62 30.61 3.43
CA ALA A 339 -14.60 29.92 4.21
C ALA A 339 -14.46 28.44 3.81
N TYR A 340 -15.52 27.82 3.30
CA TYR A 340 -15.53 26.40 2.94
C TYR A 340 -15.69 26.21 1.42
N TRP A 341 -16.62 26.94 0.80
CA TRP A 341 -16.90 26.79 -0.64
C TRP A 341 -16.05 27.69 -1.54
N ASN A 342 -15.13 28.50 -0.96
CA ASN A 342 -14.34 29.51 -1.66
C ASN A 342 -15.17 30.55 -2.44
N GLU A 343 -16.46 30.64 -2.15
CA GLU A 343 -17.40 31.57 -2.74
C GLU A 343 -18.28 32.17 -1.65
N ARG A 344 -18.66 33.45 -1.79
CA ARG A 344 -19.53 34.11 -0.82
C ARG A 344 -20.99 33.84 -1.13
N PHE A 345 -21.73 33.49 -0.10
CA PHE A 345 -23.17 33.30 -0.15
C PHE A 345 -23.88 34.39 0.67
N SER A 346 -25.18 34.54 0.46
CA SER A 346 -26.00 35.45 1.25
C SER A 346 -27.30 34.77 1.64
N ASN A 347 -27.77 35.13 2.83
CA ASN A 347 -29.07 34.74 3.33
C ASN A 347 -30.15 35.50 2.53
N VAL A 348 -30.97 34.78 1.78
CA VAL A 348 -32.14 35.38 1.08
C VAL A 348 -33.47 34.99 1.74
N GLY A 349 -33.42 34.11 2.73
CA GLY A 349 -34.55 33.62 3.51
C GLY A 349 -34.07 32.73 4.65
N PHE A 350 -35.00 32.11 5.37
CA PHE A 350 -34.66 31.12 6.39
C PHE A 350 -34.00 29.91 5.74
N PHE A 351 -32.75 29.62 6.14
CA PHE A 351 -31.97 28.48 5.64
C PHE A 351 -31.86 28.44 4.10
N GLN A 352 -31.82 29.60 3.43
CA GLN A 352 -31.68 29.71 1.98
C GLN A 352 -30.45 30.54 1.63
N CYS A 353 -29.52 29.91 0.92
CA CYS A 353 -28.24 30.47 0.53
C CYS A 353 -28.18 30.67 -0.98
N VAL A 354 -27.87 31.89 -1.42
CA VAL A 354 -27.64 32.20 -2.83
C VAL A 354 -26.24 32.77 -3.00
N LYS A 355 -25.57 32.37 -4.08
CA LYS A 355 -24.26 32.92 -4.46
C LYS A 355 -24.34 34.43 -4.62
N PHE A 356 -23.43 35.16 -4.00
CA PHE A 356 -23.40 36.62 -4.02
C PHE A 356 -23.35 37.20 -5.45
N LEU A 357 -22.64 36.52 -6.36
CA LEU A 357 -22.53 36.92 -7.77
C LEU A 357 -23.90 36.93 -8.48
N VAL A 358 -24.79 36.00 -8.14
CA VAL A 358 -26.14 35.93 -8.72
C VAL A 358 -26.98 37.13 -8.30
N LEU A 359 -26.83 37.58 -7.03
CA LEU A 359 -27.52 38.77 -6.53
C LEU A 359 -27.01 40.06 -7.20
N ILE A 360 -25.71 40.19 -7.46
CA ILE A 360 -25.15 41.30 -8.23
C ILE A 360 -25.72 41.32 -9.65
N LEU A 361 -25.77 40.17 -10.32
CA LEU A 361 -26.31 40.07 -11.69
C LEU A 361 -27.81 40.39 -11.75
N GLN A 362 -28.59 39.97 -10.75
CA GLN A 362 -30.02 40.31 -10.68
C GLN A 362 -30.26 41.79 -10.40
N SER A 363 -29.48 42.41 -9.51
CA SER A 363 -29.56 43.86 -9.23
C SER A 363 -29.13 44.72 -10.43
N LEU A 364 -28.11 44.31 -11.19
CA LEU A 364 -27.75 44.96 -12.46
C LEU A 364 -28.86 44.84 -13.51
N LYS A 365 -29.54 43.70 -13.60
CA LYS A 365 -30.70 43.52 -14.50
C LYS A 365 -31.87 44.44 -14.15
N LEU A 366 -32.06 44.77 -12.87
CA LEU A 366 -33.07 45.74 -12.41
C LEU A 366 -32.68 47.20 -12.67
N LEU A 367 -31.39 47.53 -12.68
CA LEU A 367 -30.88 48.88 -12.99
C LEU A 367 -30.95 49.24 -14.48
N LEU A 368 -30.78 48.26 -15.38
CA LEU A 368 -30.86 48.46 -16.84
C LEU A 368 -32.17 49.13 -17.34
N PRO A 369 -33.39 48.72 -16.90
CA PRO A 369 -34.62 49.40 -17.27
C PRO A 369 -34.76 50.78 -16.60
N LEU A 370 -34.20 51.00 -15.40
CA LEU A 370 -34.17 52.31 -14.73
C LEU A 370 -33.28 53.32 -15.46
N PHE A 371 -32.13 52.88 -15.98
CA PHE A 371 -31.28 53.70 -16.85
C PHE A 371 -31.96 54.02 -18.20
N LYS A 372 -32.75 53.10 -18.75
CA LYS A 372 -33.59 53.41 -19.93
C LYS A 372 -34.66 54.46 -19.62
N LEU A 373 -35.28 54.41 -18.44
CA LEU A 373 -36.28 55.41 -18.02
C LEU A 373 -35.67 56.79 -17.76
N LEU A 374 -34.49 56.87 -17.13
CA LEU A 374 -33.77 58.13 -16.89
C LEU A 374 -33.22 58.77 -18.18
N ASN A 375 -32.82 57.98 -19.18
CA ASN A 375 -32.42 58.53 -20.48
C ASN A 375 -33.60 59.07 -21.30
N PHE A 376 -34.84 58.62 -21.03
CA PHE A 376 -36.03 59.20 -21.66
C PHE A 376 -36.45 60.54 -21.06
N SER A 377 -36.04 60.88 -19.83
CA SER A 377 -36.37 62.16 -19.19
C SER A 377 -35.37 63.30 -19.47
N VAL A 378 -34.33 63.06 -20.28
CA VAL A 378 -33.32 64.08 -20.66
C VAL A 378 -33.47 64.53 -22.14
N GLN A 379 -34.48 64.01 -22.86
CA GLN A 379 -34.78 64.39 -24.25
C GLN A 379 -36.15 65.11 -24.45
N THR A 380 -36.66 65.78 -23.42
CA THR A 380 -37.79 66.71 -23.55
C THR A 380 -37.38 68.14 -23.33
#